data_AF-A0A914ZDM6-F1
#
_entry.id   AF-A0A914ZDM6-F1
#
_cell.length_a   1.000
_cell.length_b   1.000
_cell.length_c   1.000
_cell.angle_alpha   90.00
_cell.angle_beta   90.00
_cell.angle_gamma   90.00
#
_symmetry.space_group_name_H-M   'P 1'
#
loop_
_entity.id
_entity.type
_entity.pdbx_description
1 polymer ?
#
loop_
_entity_poly.entity_id
_entity_poly.type
_entity_poly.pdbx_seq_one_letter_code
_entity_poly.pdbx_strand_id
1 'polypeptide(L)'
;MEKVGSKFDISKMGVEIKAKNSDYEKLLSIQSVEESFSSELTELFGCSYIKISNSGNSVTDATVIDSPRKHCGRCRRLARLESDRLCDRCLNAVSSL
;
A
#
# COMPACT_ATOMS: atom_id res chain seq x y z
N MET A 1 3.49 -8.33 -34.52
CA MET A 1 2.95 -8.87 -33.25
C MET A 1 3.18 -7.82 -32.18
N GLU A 2 2.15 -7.01 -31.92
CA GLU A 2 2.18 -6.02 -30.84
C GLU A 2 2.30 -6.76 -29.51
N LYS A 3 3.35 -6.45 -28.74
CA LYS A 3 3.50 -6.98 -27.38
C LYS A 3 2.31 -6.45 -26.58
N VAL A 4 1.38 -7.34 -26.24
CA VAL A 4 0.32 -7.08 -25.26
C VAL A 4 1.02 -6.54 -24.02
N GLY A 5 0.89 -5.24 -23.77
CA GLY A 5 1.49 -4.60 -22.61
C GLY A 5 1.07 -5.38 -21.37
N SER A 6 2.05 -5.88 -20.62
CA SER A 6 1.79 -6.51 -19.33
C SER A 6 0.93 -5.55 -18.52
N LYS A 7 -0.34 -5.90 -18.29
CA LYS A 7 -1.26 -5.08 -17.50
C LYS A 7 -0.59 -4.75 -16.18
N PHE A 8 -0.37 -3.46 -15.95
CA PHE A 8 0.18 -2.96 -14.71
C PHE A 8 -0.83 -3.24 -13.59
N ASP A 9 -0.48 -4.16 -12.68
CA ASP A 9 -1.36 -4.59 -11.59
C ASP A 9 -1.03 -3.82 -10.31
N ILE A 10 -1.66 -2.66 -10.16
CA ILE A 10 -1.46 -1.76 -9.01
C ILE A 10 -1.73 -2.43 -7.66
N SER A 11 -2.56 -3.47 -7.63
CA SER A 11 -2.90 -4.21 -6.41
C SER A 11 -1.72 -4.96 -5.78
N LYS A 12 -0.62 -5.09 -6.53
CA LYS A 12 0.65 -5.66 -6.09
C LYS A 12 1.75 -4.61 -5.95
N MET A 13 1.42 -3.33 -6.10
CA MET A 13 2.39 -2.25 -6.01
C MET A 13 2.19 -1.46 -4.71
N GLY A 14 3.21 -0.71 -4.33
CA GLY A 14 3.12 0.34 -3.33
C GLY A 14 2.87 1.70 -3.98
N VAL A 15 2.38 2.66 -3.20
CA VAL A 15 2.31 4.07 -3.61
C VAL A 15 3.02 4.91 -2.56
N GLU A 16 4.00 5.70 -3.00
CA GLU A 16 4.64 6.74 -2.18
C GLU A 16 3.95 8.08 -2.45
N ILE A 17 3.40 8.67 -1.39
CA ILE A 17 2.79 10.00 -1.40
C ILE A 17 3.76 10.96 -0.75
N LYS A 18 4.29 11.88 -1.53
CA LYS A 18 5.10 13.01 -1.09
C LYS A 18 4.15 14.19 -0.88
N ALA A 19 3.64 14.32 0.33
CA ALA A 19 2.62 15.30 0.66
C ALA A 19 3.22 16.67 0.98
N LYS A 20 2.48 17.73 0.67
CA LYS A 20 2.69 19.05 1.28
C LYS A 20 2.19 19.04 2.73
N ASN A 21 2.67 19.97 3.56
CA ASN A 21 2.36 20.03 5.00
C ASN A 21 0.86 19.89 5.33
N SER A 22 -0.02 20.59 4.62
CA SER A 22 -1.47 20.57 4.91
C SER A 22 -2.19 19.28 4.50
N ASP A 23 -1.61 18.51 3.58
CA ASP A 23 -2.15 17.21 3.17
C ASP A 23 -1.53 16.09 4.01
N TYR A 24 -0.28 16.26 4.46
CA TYR A 24 0.44 15.28 5.27
C TYR A 24 -0.33 14.92 6.54
N GLU A 25 -0.78 15.92 7.30
CA GLU A 25 -1.55 15.69 8.52
C GLU A 25 -2.89 15.00 8.26
N LYS A 26 -3.55 15.31 7.13
CA LYS A 26 -4.81 14.68 6.72
C LYS A 26 -4.62 13.23 6.29
N LEU A 27 -3.52 12.92 5.62
CA LEU A 27 -3.20 11.55 5.23
C LEU A 27 -2.83 10.70 6.46
N LEU A 28 -2.09 11.29 7.40
CA LEU A 28 -1.78 10.64 8.67
C LEU A 28 -3.01 10.47 9.57
N SER A 29 -4.04 11.31 9.48
CA SER A 29 -5.28 11.08 10.24
C SER A 29 -6.06 9.84 9.75
N ILE A 30 -5.83 9.39 8.51
CA ILE A 30 -6.46 8.19 7.94
C ILE A 30 -5.63 6.92 8.22
N GLN A 31 -4.29 7.02 8.16
CA GLN A 31 -3.40 5.86 8.29
C GLN A 31 -2.75 5.71 9.67
N SER A 32 -2.67 6.78 10.46
CA SER A 32 -1.99 6.90 11.76
C SER A 32 -0.48 6.69 11.78
N VAL A 33 0.11 6.13 10.71
CA VAL A 33 1.55 5.87 10.54
C VAL A 33 2.01 6.25 9.14
N GLU A 34 3.30 6.49 8.96
CA GLU A 34 3.86 6.85 7.64
C GLU A 34 3.80 5.69 6.65
N GLU A 35 3.88 4.45 7.12
CA GLU A 35 3.93 3.25 6.28
C GLU A 35 2.85 2.23 6.67
N SER A 36 2.04 1.77 5.71
CA SER A 36 1.03 0.75 5.98
C SER A 36 0.74 -0.17 4.81
N PHE A 37 0.39 -1.42 5.16
CA PHE A 37 -0.04 -2.48 4.23
C PHE A 37 -1.53 -2.81 4.37
N SER A 38 -2.24 -2.12 5.27
CA SER A 38 -3.62 -2.44 5.63
C SER A 38 -4.44 -1.23 6.07
N SER A 39 -3.99 -0.02 5.77
CA SER A 39 -4.75 1.20 6.05
C SER A 39 -5.91 1.36 5.05
N GLU A 40 -6.87 2.21 5.40
CA GLU A 40 -7.95 2.58 4.48
C GLU A 40 -7.41 3.18 3.16
N LEU A 41 -6.26 3.88 3.21
CA LEU A 41 -5.59 4.38 2.01
C LEU A 41 -5.19 3.26 1.04
N THR A 42 -4.73 2.12 1.54
CA THR A 42 -4.40 0.97 0.66
C THR A 42 -5.62 0.43 -0.07
N GLU A 43 -6.82 0.53 0.52
CA GLU A 43 -8.08 0.15 -0.13
C GLU A 43 -8.51 1.21 -1.15
N LEU A 44 -8.44 2.50 -0.79
CA LEU A 44 -8.82 3.62 -1.66
C LEU A 44 -7.95 3.70 -2.92
N PHE A 45 -6.64 3.49 -2.78
CA PHE A 45 -5.71 3.46 -3.92
C PHE A 45 -5.67 2.11 -4.63
N GLY A 46 -6.32 1.08 -4.07
CA GLY A 46 -6.32 -0.27 -4.63
C GLY A 46 -4.91 -0.89 -4.71
N CYS A 47 -4.00 -0.50 -3.82
CA CYS A 47 -2.61 -0.94 -3.80
C CYS A 47 -2.32 -1.85 -2.59
N SER A 48 -1.10 -2.42 -2.51
CA SER A 48 -0.72 -3.28 -1.39
C SER A 48 0.04 -2.55 -0.27
N TYR A 49 0.51 -1.33 -0.53
CA TYR A 49 1.33 -0.56 0.39
C TYR A 49 1.19 0.93 0.13
N ILE A 50 1.13 1.73 1.20
CA ILE A 50 1.15 3.19 1.14
C ILE A 50 2.29 3.68 2.04
N LYS A 51 3.12 4.56 1.49
CA LYS A 51 4.13 5.32 2.21
C LYS A 51 3.80 6.80 2.08
N ILE A 52 3.69 7.49 3.20
CA ILE A 52 3.45 8.93 3.26
C ILE A 52 4.74 9.57 3.77
N SER A 53 5.21 10.60 3.06
CA SER A 53 6.35 11.39 3.50
C SER A 53 6.02 12.87 3.35
N ASN A 54 6.52 13.68 4.28
CA ASN A 54 6.41 15.12 4.16
C ASN A 54 7.54 15.63 3.27
N SER A 55 7.18 16.19 2.12
CA SER A 55 8.14 16.72 1.16
C SER A 55 8.59 18.15 1.45
N GLY A 56 7.83 18.88 2.28
CA GLY A 56 7.97 20.33 2.43
C GLY A 56 7.68 21.13 1.15
N ASN A 57 7.27 20.49 0.06
CA ASN A 57 6.96 21.13 -1.22
C ASN A 57 5.56 21.77 -1.20
N SER A 58 5.28 22.59 -2.20
CA SER A 58 3.97 23.24 -2.39
C SER A 58 2.89 22.30 -2.96
N VAL A 59 3.28 21.13 -3.48
CA VAL A 59 2.43 20.18 -4.18
C VAL A 59 2.54 18.79 -3.54
N THR A 60 1.44 18.05 -3.57
CA THR A 60 1.38 16.64 -3.17
C THR A 60 1.50 15.77 -4.42
N ASP A 61 2.51 14.91 -4.44
CA ASP A 61 2.76 13.98 -5.56
C ASP A 61 2.60 12.53 -5.11
N ALA A 62 2.10 11.68 -6.00
CA ALA A 62 1.97 10.25 -5.77
C ALA A 62 2.69 9.46 -6.86
N THR A 63 3.55 8.54 -6.44
CA THR A 63 4.34 7.68 -7.35
C THR A 63 4.16 6.23 -7.00
N VAL A 64 4.01 5.38 -8.02
CA VAL A 64 3.94 3.95 -7.81
C VAL A 64 5.35 3.39 -7.59
N ILE A 65 5.50 2.57 -6.56
CA ILE A 65 6.76 1.96 -6.12
C ILE A 65 6.58 0.45 -5.95
N ASP A 66 7.67 -0.29 -5.88
CA ASP A 66 7.59 -1.71 -5.52
C ASP A 66 7.12 -1.87 -4.07
N SER A 67 6.25 -2.85 -3.84
CA SER A 67 5.85 -3.19 -2.47
C SER A 67 6.95 -4.06 -1.84
N PRO A 68 7.41 -3.73 -0.62
CA PRO A 68 8.54 -4.44 0.01
C PRO A 68 8.15 -5.83 0.58
N ARG A 69 6.88 -6.24 0.47
CA ARG A 69 6.34 -7.48 1.07
C ARG A 69 6.01 -8.55 0.03
N LYS A 70 5.75 -9.78 0.49
CA LYS A 70 5.38 -10.93 -0.37
C LYS A 70 3.86 -11.11 -0.47
N HIS A 71 3.44 -11.94 -1.44
CA HIS A 71 2.03 -12.24 -1.74
C HIS A 71 1.38 -13.02 -0.61
N CYS A 72 0.30 -12.50 -0.03
CA CYS A 72 -0.55 -13.23 0.90
C CYS A 72 -1.23 -14.41 0.20
N GLY A 73 -1.20 -15.59 0.83
CA GLY A 73 -1.83 -16.80 0.28
C GLY A 73 -3.35 -16.71 0.11
N ARG A 74 -4.03 -15.82 0.83
CA ARG A 74 -5.50 -15.66 0.82
C ARG A 74 -5.94 -14.45 -0.03
N CYS A 75 -5.56 -13.22 0.35
CA CYS A 75 -6.00 -12.03 -0.38
C CYS A 75 -5.17 -11.69 -1.62
N ARG A 76 -4.06 -12.42 -1.87
CA ARG A 76 -3.18 -12.25 -3.03
C ARG A 76 -2.52 -10.87 -3.16
N ARG A 77 -2.65 -9.96 -2.18
CA ARG A 77 -1.90 -8.69 -2.12
C ARG A 77 -0.49 -8.88 -1.53
N LEU A 78 0.45 -7.99 -1.87
CA LEU A 78 1.80 -7.96 -1.30
C LEU A 78 1.82 -7.31 0.10
N ALA A 79 1.34 -8.04 1.11
CA ALA A 79 1.15 -7.49 2.46
C ALA A 79 1.74 -8.36 3.59
N ARG A 80 2.39 -9.49 3.28
CA ARG A 80 2.94 -10.40 4.29
C ARG A 80 4.48 -10.37 4.37
N LEU A 81 5.01 -10.69 5.54
CA LEU A 81 6.44 -10.94 5.72
C LEU A 81 6.84 -12.26 5.06
N GLU A 82 8.15 -12.44 4.87
CA GLU A 82 8.70 -13.64 4.21
C GLU A 82 8.40 -14.93 4.98
N SER A 83 8.47 -14.88 6.31
CA SER A 83 8.19 -15.98 7.24
C SER A 83 6.73 -16.44 7.22
N ASP A 84 5.80 -15.58 6.82
CA ASP A 84 4.38 -15.82 7.04
C ASP A 84 3.72 -16.40 5.79
N ARG A 85 2.62 -17.14 5.96
CA ARG A 85 1.79 -17.60 4.82
C ARG A 85 0.68 -16.61 4.46
N LEU A 86 0.18 -15.89 5.45
CA LEU A 86 -0.93 -14.94 5.36
C LEU A 86 -0.48 -13.56 5.86
N CYS A 87 -1.10 -12.48 5.40
CA CYS A 87 -0.93 -11.17 6.03
C CYS A 87 -1.79 -11.05 7.29
N ASP A 88 -1.49 -10.08 8.14
CA ASP A 88 -2.15 -9.86 9.44
C ASP A 88 -3.67 -9.78 9.32
N ARG A 89 -4.18 -9.04 8.33
CA ARG A 89 -5.63 -8.97 8.06
C ARG A 89 -6.24 -10.35 7.76
N CYS A 90 -5.58 -11.14 6.92
CA CYS A 90 -6.08 -12.46 6.55
C CYS A 90 -5.96 -13.46 7.70
N LEU A 91 -4.90 -13.34 8.50
CA LEU A 91 -4.66 -14.12 9.70
C LEU A 91 -5.76 -13.85 10.74
N ASN A 92 -6.00 -12.58 11.08
CA ASN A 92 -7.06 -12.19 12.01
C ASN A 92 -8.42 -12.71 11.54
N ALA A 93 -8.74 -12.57 10.26
CA ALA A 93 -9.99 -13.05 9.69
C ALA A 93 -10.12 -14.59 9.59
N VAL A 94 -9.07 -15.38 9.85
CA VAL A 94 -9.21 -16.84 10.02
C VAL A 94 -9.11 -17.27 11.49
N SER A 95 -8.41 -16.51 12.32
CA SER A 95 -8.26 -16.77 13.75
C SER A 95 -9.48 -16.34 14.58
N SER A 96 -10.42 -15.58 14.00
CA SER A 96 -11.70 -15.22 14.63
C SER A 96 -12.79 -16.29 14.46
N LEU A 97 -12.41 -17.55 14.21
CA LEU A 97 -13.28 -18.73 14.12
C LEU A 97 -12.97 -19.68 15.30
#